data_AF-A0A970MX90-F1
#
_entry.id   AF-A0A970MX90-F1
#
_cell.length_a   1.000
_cell.length_b   1.000
_cell.length_c   1.000
_cell.angle_alpha   90.00
_cell.angle_beta   90.00
_cell.angle_gamma   90.00
#
_symmetry.space_group_name_H-M   'P 1'
#
loop_
_entity.id
_entity.type
_entity.pdbx_description
1 polymer ?
#
loop_
_entity_poly.entity_id
_entity_poly.type
_entity_poly.pdbx_seq_one_letter_code
_entity_poly.pdbx_strand_id
1 'polypeptide(L)'
;MSNSRILPANALLVIIGVVDLLTTVYWLITGQIIEVNPIMAAVLSMGMGVFIGTKLLTLVVYIVVMEWYRRYRNPALAQVIGLATVVGYISIYAISFCCVNHSAFL
;
A
#
# COMPACT_ATOMS: atom_id res chain seq x y z
N MET A 1 -18.98 -16.03 -20.49
CA MET A 1 -19.27 -16.20 -19.05
C MET A 1 -18.19 -15.47 -18.24
N SER A 2 -18.45 -14.22 -17.86
CA SER A 2 -17.50 -13.42 -17.10
C SER A 2 -17.51 -13.91 -15.65
N ASN A 3 -16.48 -14.68 -15.27
CA ASN A 3 -16.30 -15.18 -13.91
C ASN A 3 -16.18 -13.96 -12.97
N SER A 4 -17.13 -13.79 -12.06
CA SER A 4 -17.18 -12.72 -11.04
C SER A 4 -16.08 -12.83 -9.97
N ARG A 5 -14.91 -13.36 -10.33
CA ARG A 5 -13.78 -13.52 -9.41
C ARG A 5 -13.00 -12.21 -9.38
N ILE A 6 -12.95 -11.61 -8.19
CA ILE A 6 -12.00 -10.53 -7.89
C ILE A 6 -10.61 -11.02 -8.28
N LEU A 7 -9.80 -10.17 -8.90
CA LEU A 7 -8.43 -10.54 -9.27
C LEU A 7 -7.69 -10.97 -7.98
N PRO A 8 -7.04 -12.14 -7.94
CA PRO A 8 -6.29 -12.57 -6.75
C PRO A 8 -5.25 -11.52 -6.30
N ALA A 9 -4.67 -10.79 -7.26
CA ALA A 9 -3.76 -9.68 -6.98
C ALA A 9 -4.44 -8.53 -6.21
N ASN A 10 -5.71 -8.22 -6.48
CA ASN A 10 -6.43 -7.18 -5.75
C ASN A 10 -6.68 -7.59 -4.29
N ALA A 11 -7.00 -8.86 -4.05
CA ALA A 11 -7.10 -9.39 -2.68
C ALA A 11 -5.75 -9.34 -1.96
N LEU A 12 -4.66 -9.69 -2.65
CA LEU A 12 -3.30 -9.59 -2.11
C LEU A 12 -2.95 -8.14 -1.77
N LEU A 13 -3.28 -7.18 -2.64
CA LEU A 13 -3.05 -5.76 -2.43
C LEU A 13 -3.85 -5.20 -1.24
N VAL A 14 -5.08 -5.68 -1.02
CA VAL A 14 -5.84 -5.35 0.19
C VAL A 14 -5.11 -5.83 1.44
N ILE A 15 -4.69 -7.10 1.46
CA ILE A 15 -3.99 -7.67 2.61
C ILE A 15 -2.70 -6.90 2.87
N ILE A 16 -1.90 -6.67 1.82
CA ILE A 16 -0.66 -5.90 1.90
C ILE A 16 -0.92 -4.48 2.43
N GLY A 17 -1.89 -3.76 1.88
CA GLY A 17 -2.20 -2.39 2.29
C GLY A 17 -2.76 -2.29 3.72
N VAL A 18 -3.51 -3.29 4.18
CA VAL A 18 -3.99 -3.35 5.57
C VAL A 18 -2.84 -3.66 6.52
N VAL A 19 -1.98 -4.62 6.18
CA VAL A 19 -0.80 -4.96 6.99
C VAL A 19 0.14 -3.75 7.06
N ASP A 20 0.39 -3.07 5.94
CA ASP A 20 1.16 -1.82 5.87
C ASP A 20 0.63 -0.76 6.83
N LEU A 21 -0.69 -0.54 6.82
CA LEU A 21 -1.33 0.43 7.68
C LEU A 21 -1.15 0.05 9.16
N LEU A 22 -1.40 -1.21 9.51
CA LEU A 22 -1.30 -1.70 10.88
C LEU A 22 0.13 -1.59 11.42
N THR A 23 1.12 -2.00 10.63
CA THR A 23 2.54 -1.91 11.02
C THR A 23 2.98 -0.45 11.14
N THR A 24 2.58 0.41 10.20
CA THR A 24 2.89 1.85 10.26
C THR A 24 2.29 2.48 11.52
N VAL A 25 1.01 2.22 11.81
CA VAL A 25 0.34 2.77 13.00
C VAL A 25 0.97 2.27 14.28
N TYR A 26 1.26 0.96 14.37
CA TYR A 26 1.90 0.37 15.54
C TYR A 26 3.26 1.04 15.83
N TRP A 27 4.08 1.21 14.80
CA TRP A 27 5.39 1.81 14.93
C TRP A 27 5.36 3.33 15.17
N LEU A 28 4.39 4.05 14.59
CA LEU A 28 4.16 5.48 14.88
C LEU A 28 3.74 5.70 16.34
N ILE A 29 2.82 4.87 16.86
CA ILE A 29 2.36 4.97 18.26
C ILE A 29 3.49 4.65 19.24
N THR A 30 4.36 3.71 18.90
CA THR A 30 5.53 3.35 19.73
C THR A 30 6.71 4.30 19.56
N GLY A 31 6.60 5.33 18.70
CA GLY A 31 7.63 6.34 18.47
C GLY A 31 8.90 5.78 17.79
N GLN A 32 8.80 4.62 17.15
CA GLN A 32 9.94 3.87 16.60
C GLN A 32 10.33 4.35 15.18
N ILE A 33 9.46 5.11 14.51
CA ILE A 33 9.74 5.68 13.18
C ILE A 33 9.10 7.05 12.99
N ILE A 34 9.70 7.77 12.03
CA ILE A 34 9.12 8.94 11.39
C ILE A 34 8.60 8.55 10.00
N GLU A 35 7.49 9.16 9.59
CA GLU A 35 6.94 8.93 8.25
C GLU A 35 7.85 9.57 7.20
N VAL A 36 8.48 8.76 6.35
CA VAL A 36 9.45 9.22 5.34
C VAL A 36 8.75 9.85 4.13
N ASN A 37 7.50 9.47 3.86
CA ASN A 37 6.73 10.06 2.77
C ASN A 37 6.29 11.49 3.15
N PRO A 38 6.79 12.56 2.50
CA PRO A 38 6.54 13.94 2.91
C PRO A 38 5.05 14.32 2.82
N ILE A 39 4.32 13.75 1.86
CA ILE A 39 2.87 13.94 1.75
C ILE A 39 2.19 13.30 2.95
N MET A 40 2.56 12.06 3.28
CA MET A 40 1.92 11.33 4.35
C MET A 40 2.33 11.85 5.74
N ALA A 41 3.54 12.42 5.88
CA ALA A 41 3.98 13.15 7.07
C ALA A 41 3.14 14.43 7.28
N ALA A 42 2.81 15.15 6.20
CA ALA A 42 1.91 16.30 6.27
C ALA A 42 0.47 15.88 6.62
N VAL A 43 0.02 14.70 6.17
CA VAL A 43 -1.29 14.15 6.59
C VAL A 43 -1.24 13.72 8.06
N LEU A 44 -0.14 13.11 8.51
CA LEU A 44 0.05 12.67 9.89
C LEU A 44 0.01 13.85 10.87
N SER A 45 0.52 15.02 10.49
CA SER A 45 0.47 16.22 11.33
C SER A 45 -0.96 16.75 11.54
N MET A 46 -1.92 16.36 10.71
CA MET A 46 -3.35 16.66 10.89
C MET A 46 -4.05 15.69 11.86
N GLY A 47 -3.36 14.62 12.29
CA GLY A 47 -3.81 13.66 13.27
C GLY A 47 -3.85 12.21 12.77
N MET A 48 -3.67 11.27 13.70
CA MET A 48 -3.61 9.83 13.41
C MET A 48 -4.85 9.29 12.69
N GLY A 49 -6.04 9.79 13.05
CA GLY A 49 -7.29 9.38 12.38
C GLY A 49 -7.35 9.80 10.91
N VAL A 50 -6.85 10.99 10.58
CA VAL A 50 -6.79 11.50 9.19
C VAL A 50 -5.77 10.72 8.37
N PHE A 51 -4.63 10.38 8.97
CA PHE A 51 -3.62 9.51 8.37
C PHE A 51 -4.17 8.13 8.01
N ILE A 52 -4.83 7.47 8.96
CA ILE A 52 -5.45 6.16 8.77
C ILE A 52 -6.53 6.25 7.68
N GLY A 53 -7.42 7.23 7.78
CA GLY A 53 -8.49 7.45 6.81
C GLY A 53 -7.95 7.68 5.40
N THR A 54 -6.88 8.45 5.26
CA THR A 54 -6.24 8.73 3.96
C THR A 54 -5.62 7.48 3.35
N LYS A 55 -4.87 6.68 4.13
CA LYS A 55 -4.30 5.41 3.65
C LYS A 55 -5.39 4.40 3.23
N LEU A 56 -6.48 4.30 4.00
CA LEU A 56 -7.60 3.44 3.63
C LEU A 56 -8.31 3.95 2.38
N LEU A 57 -8.54 5.26 2.27
CA LEU A 57 -9.18 5.86 1.12
C LEU A 57 -8.36 5.66 -0.16
N THR A 58 -7.04 5.87 -0.11
CA THR A 58 -6.17 5.64 -1.27
C THR A 58 -6.15 4.18 -1.69
N LEU A 59 -6.15 3.24 -0.74
CA LEU A 59 -6.25 1.80 -1.02
C LEU A 59 -7.58 1.45 -1.71
N VAL A 60 -8.70 1.95 -1.17
CA VAL A 60 -10.04 1.72 -1.75
C VAL A 60 -10.13 2.31 -3.15
N VAL A 61 -9.71 3.56 -3.34
CA VAL A 61 -9.71 4.24 -4.65
C VAL A 61 -8.88 3.46 -5.65
N TYR A 62 -7.68 3.02 -5.27
CA TYR A 62 -6.82 2.21 -6.12
C TYR A 62 -7.53 0.92 -6.57
N ILE A 63 -8.10 0.15 -5.64
CA ILE A 63 -8.79 -1.11 -5.96
C ILE A 63 -9.99 -0.87 -6.88
N VAL A 64 -10.81 0.15 -6.60
CA VAL A 64 -11.99 0.49 -7.40
C VAL A 64 -11.59 0.88 -8.81
N VAL A 65 -10.61 1.76 -8.98
CA VAL A 65 -10.10 2.18 -10.30
C VAL A 65 -9.51 0.98 -11.04
N MET A 66 -8.79 0.11 -10.35
CA MET A 66 -8.13 -1.04 -10.95
C MET A 66 -9.14 -2.10 -11.43
N GLU A 67 -10.13 -2.39 -10.61
CA GLU A 67 -11.22 -3.31 -10.95
C GLU A 67 -12.11 -2.74 -12.06
N TRP A 68 -12.39 -1.43 -12.03
CA TRP A 68 -13.11 -0.74 -13.10
C TRP A 68 -12.33 -0.81 -14.42
N TYR A 69 -11.04 -0.47 -14.42
CA TYR A 69 -10.18 -0.53 -15.61
C TYR A 69 -10.10 -1.95 -16.18
N ARG A 70 -9.97 -2.96 -15.31
CA ARG A 70 -9.98 -4.37 -15.70
C ARG A 70 -11.27 -4.77 -16.40
N ARG A 71 -12.43 -4.36 -15.87
CA ARG A 71 -13.75 -4.74 -16.38
C ARG A 71 -14.09 -4.06 -17.69
N TYR A 72 -13.74 -2.78 -17.85
CA TYR A 72 -14.22 -1.97 -18.96
C TYR A 72 -13.18 -1.73 -20.07
N ARG A 73 -11.89 -1.93 -19.80
CA ARG A 73 -10.82 -1.56 -20.74
C ARG A 73 -9.95 -2.72 -21.15
N ASN A 74 -9.09 -3.21 -20.26
CA ASN A 74 -8.14 -4.27 -20.61
C ASN A 74 -7.70 -5.08 -19.38
N PRO A 75 -8.09 -6.36 -19.28
CA PRO A 75 -7.75 -7.20 -18.14
C PRO A 75 -6.27 -7.58 -18.07
N ALA A 76 -5.57 -7.66 -19.20
CA ALA A 76 -4.15 -8.03 -19.24
C ALA A 76 -3.27 -6.88 -18.69
N LEU A 77 -3.53 -5.64 -19.11
CA LEU A 77 -2.84 -4.47 -18.55
C LEU A 77 -3.14 -4.33 -17.04
N ALA A 78 -4.37 -4.63 -16.63
CA ALA A 78 -4.72 -4.61 -15.21
C ALA A 78 -3.89 -5.63 -14.39
N GLN A 79 -3.68 -6.83 -14.92
CA GLN A 79 -2.82 -7.81 -14.27
C GLN A 79 -1.35 -7.36 -14.18
N VAL A 80 -0.80 -6.80 -15.26
CA VAL A 80 0.59 -6.33 -15.29
C VAL A 80 0.82 -5.22 -14.28
N ILE A 81 -0.05 -4.20 -14.25
CA ILE A 81 0.05 -3.09 -13.29
C ILE A 81 -0.12 -3.61 -11.86
N GLY A 82 -1.11 -4.48 -11.61
CA GLY A 82 -1.32 -5.06 -10.28
C GLY A 82 -0.09 -5.82 -9.78
N LEU A 83 0.53 -6.64 -10.63
CA LEU A 83 1.77 -7.33 -10.30
C LEU A 83 2.93 -6.35 -10.08
N ALA A 84 3.08 -5.34 -10.95
CA ALA A 84 4.11 -4.31 -10.81
C ALA A 84 3.97 -3.54 -9.47
N THR A 85 2.74 -3.25 -9.03
CA THR A 85 2.48 -2.63 -7.73
C THR A 85 2.87 -3.54 -6.58
N VAL A 86 2.53 -4.84 -6.64
CA VAL A 86 2.95 -5.81 -5.61
C VAL A 86 4.48 -5.91 -5.54
N VAL A 87 5.14 -6.05 -6.70
CA VAL A 87 6.61 -6.12 -6.78
C VAL A 87 7.21 -4.83 -6.25
N GLY A 88 6.73 -3.66 -6.68
CA GLY A 88 7.21 -2.36 -6.21
C GLY A 88 7.07 -2.22 -4.69
N TYR A 89 5.94 -2.64 -4.12
CA TYR A 89 5.74 -2.62 -2.67
C TYR A 89 6.76 -3.51 -1.95
N ILE A 90 6.94 -4.76 -2.39
CA ILE A 90 7.92 -5.69 -1.81
C ILE A 90 9.34 -5.14 -1.97
N SER A 91 9.68 -4.57 -3.12
CA SER A 91 11.00 -3.98 -3.37
C SER A 91 11.27 -2.78 -2.47
N ILE A 92 10.31 -1.86 -2.31
CA ILE A 92 10.44 -0.75 -1.37
C ILE A 92 10.64 -1.27 0.04
N TYR A 93 9.82 -2.24 0.48
CA TYR A 93 9.96 -2.82 1.81
C TYR A 93 11.33 -3.48 2.00
N ALA A 94 11.80 -4.27 1.03
CA ALA A 94 13.11 -4.92 1.07
C ALA A 94 14.26 -3.91 1.10
N ILE A 95 14.19 -2.85 0.28
CA ILE A 95 15.20 -1.78 0.26
C ILE A 95 15.18 -1.00 1.56
N SER A 96 14.00 -0.59 2.05
CA SER A 96 13.88 0.08 3.34
C SER A 96 14.42 -0.77 4.48
N PHE A 97 14.12 -2.06 4.49
CA PHE A 97 14.69 -2.99 5.47
C PHE A 97 16.21 -3.10 5.34
N CYS A 98 16.74 -3.35 4.14
CA CYS A 98 18.19 -3.46 3.94
C CYS A 98 18.94 -2.16 4.23
N CYS A 99 18.43 -1.01 3.81
CA CYS A 99 19.11 0.27 3.97
C CYS A 99 18.95 0.85 5.37
N VAL A 100 17.73 0.88 5.93
CA VAL A 100 17.47 1.50 7.23
C VAL A 100 17.88 0.57 8.37
N ASN A 101 17.61 -0.73 8.27
CA ASN A 101 17.96 -1.67 9.35
C ASN A 101 19.47 -1.95 9.38
N HIS A 102 20.18 -1.94 8.24
CA HIS A 102 21.65 -2.06 8.27
C HIS A 102 22.33 -0.84 8.92
N SER A 103 21.75 0.36 8.81
CA SER A 103 22.24 1.56 9.52
C SER A 103 21.96 1.56 11.03
N ALA A 104 21.10 0.65 11.52
CA ALA A 104 20.76 0.54 12.94
C ALA A 104 21.65 -0.48 13.70
N PHE A 105 22.46 -1.27 12.98
CA PHE A 105 23.31 -2.33 13.54
C PHE A 105 24.83 -2.10 13.34
N LEU A 106 25.24 -0.91 12.89
CA LEU A 106 26.63 -0.43 12.86
C LEU A 106 26.77 0.80 13.74
#